data_AF-A0A377UZ68-F1
#
_entry.id   AF-A0A377UZ68-F1
#
_cell.length_a   1.000
_cell.length_b   1.000
_cell.length_c   1.000
_cell.angle_alpha   90.00
_cell.angle_beta   90.00
_cell.angle_gamma   90.00
#
_symmetry.space_group_name_H-M   'P 1'
#
loop_
_entity.id
_entity.type
_entity.pdbx_description
1 polymer ?
#
loop_
_entity_poly.entity_id
_entity_poly.type
_entity_poly.pdbx_seq_one_letter_code
_entity_poly.pdbx_strand_id
1 'polypeptide(L)'
;MVRNFLRQPVKALILRSYGVGNAPQNGEFIQVLAEASQRGIVVVNLTQCMSGKVNMGGYATGNALAQAGVISGFDMTVEATLTKLHYLLSQQLDVDAIRAAMQQNLRGELTPDEA
;
A
#
# COMPACT_ATOMS: atom_id res chain seq x y z
N MET A 1 -0.97 0.81 18.51
CA MET A 1 -2.14 0.18 17.84
C MET A 1 -1.75 -0.58 16.57
N VAL A 2 -1.13 0.05 15.56
CA VAL A 2 -0.73 -0.60 14.28
C VAL A 2 0.16 -1.83 14.50
N ARG A 3 1.11 -1.76 15.44
CA ARG A 3 1.99 -2.89 15.82
C ARG A 3 1.23 -4.17 16.19
N ASN A 4 0.00 -4.08 16.70
CA ASN A 4 -0.80 -5.27 17.06
C ASN A 4 -1.35 -6.00 15.82
N PHE A 5 -1.81 -5.26 14.81
CA PHE A 5 -2.29 -5.84 13.55
C PHE A 5 -1.15 -6.46 12.74
N LEU A 6 0.08 -5.99 12.91
CA LEU A 6 1.26 -6.50 12.20
C LEU A 6 1.94 -7.69 12.92
N ARG A 7 1.26 -8.29 13.90
CA ARG A 7 1.63 -9.59 14.46
C ARG A 7 1.23 -10.67 13.45
N GLN A 8 2.07 -11.69 13.30
CA GLN A 8 1.80 -12.83 12.43
C GLN A 8 0.44 -13.46 12.81
N PRO A 9 -0.36 -13.97 11.85
CA PRO A 9 0.00 -14.34 10.47
C PRO A 9 -0.32 -13.31 9.37
N VAL A 10 -0.28 -12.00 9.66
CA VAL A 10 -0.60 -10.98 8.65
C VAL A 10 0.44 -10.90 7.53
N LYS A 11 -0.01 -11.01 6.27
CA LYS A 11 0.82 -10.94 5.06
C LYS A 11 0.71 -9.63 4.28
N ALA A 12 -0.38 -8.88 4.48
CA ALA A 12 -0.57 -7.59 3.83
C ALA A 12 -1.40 -6.64 4.71
N LEU A 13 -1.22 -5.34 4.52
CA LEU A 13 -1.95 -4.28 5.18
C LEU A 13 -2.43 -3.26 4.14
N ILE A 14 -3.73 -2.94 4.17
CA ILE A 14 -4.30 -1.82 3.40
C ILE A 14 -4.40 -0.63 4.36
N LEU A 15 -3.65 0.43 4.06
CA LEU A 15 -3.70 1.70 4.77
C LEU A 15 -4.67 2.64 4.05
N ARG A 16 -5.75 3.05 4.72
CA ARG A 16 -6.65 4.09 4.22
C ARG A 16 -6.20 5.44 4.78
N SER A 17 -5.56 6.24 3.94
CA SER A 17 -4.94 7.52 4.29
C SER A 17 -5.77 8.71 3.80
N TYR A 18 -5.41 9.93 4.23
CA TYR A 18 -6.15 11.14 3.92
C TYR A 18 -5.86 11.67 2.51
N GLY A 19 -6.90 12.12 1.81
CA GLY A 19 -6.77 12.84 0.52
C GLY A 19 -5.99 12.03 -0.51
N VAL A 20 -4.88 12.57 -1.00
CA VAL A 20 -4.05 11.95 -2.05
C VAL A 20 -3.02 10.95 -1.53
N GLY A 21 -3.15 10.44 -0.29
CA GLY A 21 -2.21 9.45 0.24
C GLY A 21 -1.51 9.83 1.56
N ASN A 22 -1.98 10.86 2.26
CA ASN A 22 -1.28 11.44 3.40
C ASN A 22 -1.57 10.68 4.70
N ALA A 23 -0.52 10.29 5.41
CA ALA A 23 -0.61 9.70 6.74
C ALA A 23 0.18 10.53 7.76
N PRO A 24 -0.06 10.35 9.07
CA PRO A 24 0.73 10.99 10.12
C PRO A 24 2.22 10.69 9.97
N GLN A 25 3.07 11.72 10.08
CA GLN A 25 4.54 11.58 9.98
C GLN A 25 5.22 11.32 11.33
N ASN A 26 4.50 10.83 12.34
CA ASN A 26 5.17 10.51 13.60
C ASN A 26 6.17 9.36 13.37
N GLY A 27 7.38 9.49 13.94
CA GLY A 27 8.49 8.58 13.65
C GLY A 27 8.19 7.13 14.02
N GLU A 28 7.47 6.88 15.12
CA GLU A 28 7.11 5.53 15.55
C GLU A 28 6.18 4.83 14.54
N PHE A 29 5.20 5.54 14.00
CA PHE A 29 4.27 5.00 12.99
C PHE A 29 5.01 4.63 11.71
N ILE A 30 5.85 5.52 11.19
CA ILE A 30 6.65 5.27 9.98
C ILE A 30 7.60 4.08 10.21
N GLN A 31 8.25 4.02 11.38
CA GLN A 31 9.13 2.92 11.74
C GLN A 31 8.36 1.58 11.79
N VAL A 32 7.17 1.55 12.37
CA VAL A 32 6.35 0.32 12.42
C VAL A 32 5.97 -0.17 11.02
N LEU A 33 5.71 0.74 10.08
CA LEU A 33 5.44 0.38 8.67
C LEU A 33 6.71 -0.15 7.97
N ALA A 34 7.86 0.49 8.20
CA ALA A 34 9.14 0.03 7.68
C ALA A 34 9.50 -1.37 8.20
N GLU A 35 9.35 -1.62 9.50
CA GLU A 35 9.54 -2.94 10.12
C GLU A 35 8.59 -4.01 9.55
N ALA A 36 7.35 -3.64 9.20
CA ALA A 36 6.43 -4.55 8.53
C ALA A 36 6.87 -4.88 7.10
N SER A 37 7.23 -3.87 6.31
CA SER A 37 7.67 -4.06 4.94
C SER A 37 8.96 -4.89 4.87
N GLN A 38 9.90 -4.66 5.79
CA GLN A 38 11.13 -5.45 5.90
C GLN A 38 10.87 -6.93 6.25
N ARG A 39 9.81 -7.21 7.02
CA ARG A 39 9.36 -8.60 7.32
C ARG A 39 8.58 -9.25 6.17
N GLY A 40 8.44 -8.59 5.03
CA GLY A 40 7.73 -9.09 3.86
C GLY A 40 6.22 -8.88 3.89
N ILE A 41 5.70 -8.02 4.77
CA ILE A 41 4.29 -7.63 4.77
C ILE A 41 4.07 -6.59 3.66
N VAL A 42 3.16 -6.86 2.73
CA VAL A 42 2.84 -5.93 1.65
C VAL A 42 1.94 -4.82 2.18
N VAL A 43 2.45 -3.59 2.27
CA VAL A 43 1.67 -2.44 2.76
C VAL A 43 1.24 -1.57 1.58
N VAL A 44 -0.06 -1.44 1.37
CA VAL A 44 -0.66 -0.70 0.24
C VAL A 44 -1.38 0.53 0.77
N ASN A 45 -1.06 1.70 0.23
CA ASN A 45 -1.71 2.96 0.57
C ASN A 45 -2.86 3.28 -0.39
N LEU A 46 -4.06 3.43 0.15
CA LEU A 46 -5.28 3.89 -0.54
C LEU A 46 -5.78 5.17 0.10
N THR A 47 -6.56 5.93 -0.65
CA THR A 47 -7.31 7.05 -0.08
C THR A 47 -8.51 6.55 0.73
N GLN A 48 -8.86 7.27 1.80
CA GLN A 48 -10.13 7.08 2.50
C GLN A 48 -11.31 7.82 1.82
N CYS A 49 -11.03 8.69 0.86
CA CYS A 49 -12.05 9.39 0.07
C CYS A 49 -12.83 8.39 -0.79
N MET A 50 -14.08 8.74 -1.17
CA MET A 50 -14.90 7.90 -2.06
C MET A 50 -14.31 7.80 -3.47
N SER A 51 -13.64 8.86 -3.92
CA SER A 51 -12.94 8.93 -5.20
C SER A 51 -11.62 9.68 -5.02
N GLY A 52 -10.67 9.40 -5.92
CA GLY A 52 -9.36 10.02 -5.93
C GLY A 52 -8.25 9.01 -6.21
N LYS A 53 -7.05 9.53 -6.46
CA LYS A 53 -5.86 8.75 -6.76
C LYS A 53 -4.78 9.07 -5.72
N VAL A 54 -4.19 8.03 -5.13
CA VAL A 54 -3.02 8.18 -4.27
C VAL A 54 -1.82 8.58 -5.11
N ASN A 55 -1.21 9.72 -4.77
CA ASN A 55 0.04 10.21 -5.33
C ASN A 55 1.06 10.42 -4.21
N MET A 56 1.96 9.45 -4.05
CA MET A 56 3.00 9.50 -3.02
C MET A 56 4.26 10.27 -3.45
N GLY A 57 4.38 10.64 -4.73
CA GLY A 57 5.51 11.45 -5.24
C GLY A 57 5.31 12.95 -5.11
N GLY A 58 4.05 13.41 -5.04
CA GLY A 58 3.72 14.85 -5.08
C GLY A 58 3.90 15.62 -3.77
N TYR A 59 4.08 14.96 -2.61
CA TYR A 59 4.15 15.62 -1.30
C TYR A 59 5.11 14.92 -0.34
N ALA A 60 5.69 15.68 0.61
CA ALA A 60 6.67 15.17 1.59
C ALA A 60 6.15 14.01 2.47
N THR A 61 4.85 13.99 2.76
CA THR A 61 4.12 12.93 3.49
C THR A 61 4.07 11.61 2.73
N GLY A 62 3.81 11.67 1.43
CA GLY A 62 3.86 10.49 0.55
C GLY A 62 5.27 9.90 0.45
N ASN A 63 6.29 10.76 0.39
CA ASN A 63 7.68 10.33 0.33
C ASN A 63 8.11 9.52 1.57
N ALA A 64 7.69 9.94 2.78
CA ALA A 64 7.99 9.19 4.00
C ALA A 64 7.39 7.77 4.01
N LEU A 65 6.16 7.61 3.49
CA LEU A 65 5.54 6.29 3.34
C LEU A 65 6.27 5.42 2.31
N ALA A 66 6.64 6.01 1.17
CA ALA A 66 7.40 5.31 0.14
C ALA A 66 8.77 4.84 0.66
N GLN A 67 9.48 5.68 1.43
CA GLN A 67 10.75 5.32 2.09
C GLN A 67 10.58 4.20 3.11
N ALA A 68 9.42 4.10 3.76
CA ALA A 68 9.07 3.00 4.65
C ALA A 68 8.64 1.71 3.91
N GLY A 69 8.75 1.68 2.57
CA GLY A 69 8.40 0.51 1.76
C GLY A 69 6.89 0.29 1.60
N VAL A 70 6.08 1.34 1.78
CA VAL A 70 4.66 1.34 1.44
C VAL A 70 4.51 1.62 -0.06
N ILE A 71 3.61 0.90 -0.73
CA ILE A 71 3.33 1.08 -2.16
C ILE A 71 2.00 1.80 -2.40
N SER A 72 1.88 2.52 -3.52
CA SER A 72 0.63 3.19 -3.90
C SER A 72 -0.36 2.16 -4.43
N GLY A 73 -1.62 2.23 -3.99
CA GLY A 73 -2.73 1.56 -4.66
C GLY A 73 -3.45 2.44 -5.68
N PHE A 74 -2.91 3.63 -5.98
CA PHE A 74 -3.47 4.58 -6.94
C PHE A 74 -4.94 4.91 -6.66
N ASP A 75 -5.82 4.64 -7.61
CA ASP A 75 -7.27 4.86 -7.60
C ASP A 75 -8.07 3.56 -7.41
N MET A 76 -7.40 2.46 -7.00
CA MET A 76 -8.12 1.21 -6.69
C MET A 76 -9.09 1.42 -5.53
N THR A 77 -10.25 0.75 -5.62
CA THR A 77 -11.13 0.61 -4.47
C THR A 77 -10.52 -0.34 -3.42
N VAL A 78 -11.08 -0.32 -2.21
CA VAL A 78 -10.67 -1.24 -1.14
C VAL A 78 -10.96 -2.69 -1.55
N GLU A 79 -12.10 -2.94 -2.20
CA GLU A 79 -12.53 -4.25 -2.68
C GLU A 79 -11.58 -4.79 -3.76
N ALA A 80 -11.22 -3.95 -4.74
CA ALA A 80 -10.25 -4.32 -5.78
C ALA A 80 -8.87 -4.61 -5.17
N THR A 81 -8.41 -3.77 -4.25
CA THR A 81 -7.11 -3.95 -3.59
C THR A 81 -7.08 -5.23 -2.74
N LEU A 82 -8.13 -5.48 -1.95
CA LEU A 82 -8.23 -6.66 -1.10
C LEU A 82 -8.25 -7.94 -1.95
N THR A 83 -9.09 -7.98 -2.98
CA THR A 83 -9.20 -9.15 -3.87
C THR A 83 -7.92 -9.38 -4.68
N LYS A 84 -7.28 -8.32 -5.17
CA LYS A 84 -5.98 -8.40 -5.87
C LYS A 84 -4.87 -8.91 -4.96
N LEU A 85 -4.81 -8.46 -3.70
CA LEU A 85 -3.89 -9.00 -2.70
C LEU A 85 -4.13 -10.49 -2.45
N HIS A 86 -5.38 -10.90 -2.26
CA HIS A 86 -5.74 -12.32 -2.10
C HIS A 86 -5.31 -13.16 -3.30
N TYR A 87 -5.56 -12.68 -4.52
CA TYR A 87 -5.12 -13.32 -5.74
C TYR A 87 -3.59 -13.47 -5.77
N LEU A 88 -2.84 -12.37 -5.65
CA LEU A 88 -1.38 -12.39 -5.75
C LEU A 88 -0.70 -13.21 -4.65
N LEU A 89 -1.18 -13.12 -3.40
CA LEU A 89 -0.66 -13.91 -2.27
C LEU A 89 -0.95 -15.41 -2.38
N SER A 90 -1.87 -15.82 -3.26
CA SER A 90 -2.15 -17.23 -3.54
C SER A 90 -1.27 -17.81 -4.66
N GLN A 91 -0.52 -16.97 -5.37
CA GLN A 91 0.40 -17.38 -6.43
C GLN A 91 1.79 -17.72 -5.88
N GLN A 92 2.61 -18.39 -6.68
CA GLN A 92 4.02 -18.66 -6.39
C GLN A 92 4.89 -17.45 -6.76
N LEU A 93 4.63 -16.33 -6.08
CA LEU A 93 5.34 -15.06 -6.26
C LEU A 93 6.10 -14.69 -4.99
N ASP A 94 7.28 -14.10 -5.14
CA ASP A 94 7.95 -13.45 -4.02
C ASP A 94 7.29 -12.10 -3.69
N VAL A 95 7.67 -11.51 -2.55
CA VAL A 95 7.06 -10.28 -2.04
C VAL A 95 7.29 -9.10 -2.99
N ASP A 96 8.44 -9.04 -3.65
CA ASP A 96 8.78 -7.92 -4.54
C ASP A 96 8.01 -8.00 -5.85
N ALA A 97 7.80 -9.20 -6.39
CA ALA A 97 6.89 -9.44 -7.51
C ALA A 97 5.44 -9.09 -7.15
N ILE A 98 4.98 -9.41 -5.93
CA ILE A 98 3.65 -9.02 -5.47
C ILE A 98 3.53 -7.49 -5.38
N ARG A 99 4.54 -6.80 -4.81
CA ARG A 99 4.55 -5.33 -4.73
C ARG A 99 4.48 -4.71 -6.12
N ALA A 100 5.29 -5.20 -7.05
CA ALA A 100 5.29 -4.73 -8.44
C ALA A 100 3.92 -4.96 -9.11
N ALA A 101 3.36 -6.18 -8.99
CA ALA A 101 2.07 -6.52 -9.58
C ALA A 101 0.90 -5.72 -8.96
N MET A 102 0.96 -5.39 -7.67
CA MET A 102 -0.02 -4.51 -7.03
C MET A 102 -0.08 -3.13 -7.68
N GLN A 103 1.06 -2.62 -8.18
CA GLN A 103 1.17 -1.30 -8.83
C GLN A 103 0.94 -1.34 -10.36
N GLN A 104 0.68 -2.51 -10.93
CA GLN A 104 0.38 -2.68 -12.36
C GLN A 104 -1.11 -2.89 -12.59
N ASN A 105 -1.68 -2.31 -13.64
CA ASN A 105 -3.05 -2.60 -14.03
C ASN A 105 -3.16 -4.02 -14.60
N LEU A 106 -3.87 -4.92 -13.92
CA LEU A 106 -4.03 -6.31 -14.38
C LEU A 106 -5.34 -6.52 -15.15
N ARG A 107 -6.43 -5.89 -14.72
CA ARG A 107 -7.81 -6.14 -15.17
C ARG A 107 -8.69 -4.89 -15.24
N GLY A 108 -8.09 -3.70 -15.30
CA GLY A 108 -8.78 -2.41 -15.32
C GLY A 108 -9.05 -1.82 -13.95
N GLU A 109 -8.46 -2.38 -12.88
CA GLU A 109 -8.74 -1.99 -11.50
C GLU A 109 -8.05 -0.70 -11.06
N LEU A 110 -7.01 -0.27 -11.78
CA LEU A 110 -6.28 0.97 -11.53
C LEU A 110 -5.93 1.69 -12.82
N THR A 111 -5.81 3.01 -12.74
CA THR A 111 -5.37 3.87 -13.83
C THR A 111 -3.87 4.19 -13.66
N PRO A 112 -2.99 3.70 -14.56
CA PRO A 112 -1.56 4.03 -14.52
C PRO A 112 -1.31 5.54 -14.57
N ASP A 113 -0.16 6.00 -14.10
CA ASP A 113 0.31 7.34 -14.46
C ASP A 113 0.67 7.32 -15.95
N GLU A 114 0.20 8.32 -16.70
CA GLU A 114 0.56 8.49 -18.11
C GLU A 114 2.07 8.72 -18.22
N ALA A 115 2.71 8.03 -19.17
CA ALA A 115 4.13 8.17 -19.46
C ALA A 115 4.45 9.43 -20.27
#